data_AF-A0A975HZ00-F1
#
_entry.id   AF-A0A975HZ00-F1
#
_cell.length_a   1.000
_cell.length_b   1.000
_cell.length_c   1.000
_cell.angle_alpha   90.00
_cell.angle_beta   90.00
_cell.angle_gamma   90.00
#
_symmetry.space_group_name_H-M   'P 1'
#
loop_
_entity.id
_entity.type
_entity.pdbx_description
1 polymer ?
#
loop_
_entity_poly.entity_id
_entity_poly.type
_entity_poly.pdbx_seq_one_letter_code
_entity_poly.pdbx_strand_id
1 'polypeptide(L)'
;MTEDRTPAAARARPVRVVPLDAALHVVVLGAALAVLGNTMHTWLVIVCSPWLEEIVFRLGLQDALQRCLPRLGGAVPVILTAIAFGAAHAVLNPGPWAWATALPALPIGAVYRRLGRLAPCALLHAAFNLIWFAGGPNLAFAKLVAESPS
;
A
#
# COMPACT_ATOMS: atom_id res chain seq x y z
N MET A 1 -32.76 19.42 75.24
CA MET A 1 -32.32 18.19 74.56
C MET A 1 -32.66 18.39 73.08
N THR A 2 -31.77 19.05 72.36
CA THR A 2 -31.95 19.49 70.97
C THR A 2 -30.75 18.94 70.19
N GLU A 3 -31.01 17.95 69.34
CA GLU A 3 -30.01 17.35 68.45
C GLU A 3 -29.53 18.39 67.43
N ASP A 4 -28.27 18.78 67.54
CA ASP A 4 -27.56 19.55 66.52
C ASP A 4 -27.07 18.60 65.43
N ARG A 5 -27.84 18.48 64.33
CA ARG A 5 -27.45 17.76 63.12
C ARG A 5 -26.76 18.73 62.16
N THR A 6 -25.45 18.85 62.30
CA THR A 6 -24.61 19.53 61.32
C THR A 6 -24.56 18.69 60.03
N PRO A 7 -24.93 19.23 58.86
CA PRO A 7 -24.90 18.47 57.61
C PRO A 7 -23.46 18.17 57.20
N ALA A 8 -23.15 16.89 56.98
CA ALA A 8 -21.87 16.45 56.46
C ALA A 8 -21.58 17.14 55.12
N ALA A 9 -20.61 18.06 55.12
CA ALA A 9 -20.14 18.75 53.93
C ALA A 9 -19.73 17.72 52.86
N ALA A 10 -20.47 17.69 51.76
CA ALA A 10 -20.18 16.89 50.60
C ALA A 10 -18.78 17.27 50.07
N ARG A 11 -17.78 16.41 50.33
CA ARG A 11 -16.43 16.61 49.82
C ARG A 11 -16.47 16.53 48.29
N ALA A 12 -16.36 17.69 47.64
CA ALA A 12 -16.23 17.77 46.19
C ALA A 12 -15.04 16.89 45.74
N ARG A 13 -15.29 15.93 44.86
CA ARG A 13 -14.22 15.12 44.25
C ARG A 13 -13.33 16.05 43.43
N PRO A 14 -12.00 16.07 43.66
CA PRO A 14 -11.11 16.92 42.88
C PRO A 14 -11.15 16.48 41.41
N VAL A 15 -11.55 17.41 40.54
CA VAL A 15 -11.46 17.24 39.09
C VAL A 15 -9.98 17.16 38.76
N ARG A 16 -9.50 16.00 38.29
CA ARG A 16 -8.12 15.85 37.82
C ARG A 16 -7.98 16.65 36.53
N VAL A 17 -7.37 17.82 36.62
CA VAL A 17 -6.96 18.60 35.44
C VAL A 17 -5.74 17.90 34.86
N VAL A 18 -5.90 17.26 33.70
CA VAL A 18 -4.75 16.74 32.95
C VAL A 18 -3.96 17.97 32.49
N PRO A 19 -2.67 18.09 32.82
CA PRO A 19 -1.92 19.27 32.47
C PRO A 19 -1.73 19.30 30.94
N LEU A 20 -1.95 20.48 30.36
CA LEU A 20 -2.06 20.69 28.89
C LEU A 20 -0.80 20.25 28.14
N ASP A 21 0.35 20.27 28.80
CA ASP A 21 1.64 19.77 28.35
C ASP A 21 1.59 18.26 28.10
N ALA A 22 1.04 17.46 29.00
CA ALA A 22 0.94 16.01 28.83
C ALA A 22 0.07 15.63 27.61
N ALA A 23 -1.03 16.36 27.40
CA ALA A 23 -1.90 16.18 26.23
C ALA A 23 -1.16 16.51 24.92
N LEU A 24 -0.38 17.60 24.89
CA LEU A 24 0.42 17.98 23.73
C LEU A 24 1.48 16.93 23.38
N HIS A 25 2.18 16.38 24.38
CA HIS A 25 3.19 15.34 24.14
C HIS A 25 2.58 14.05 23.56
N VAL A 26 1.40 13.65 24.03
CA VAL A 26 0.69 12.47 23.49
C VAL A 26 0.28 12.70 22.03
N VAL A 27 -0.21 13.89 21.69
CA VAL A 27 -0.57 14.24 20.30
C VAL A 27 0.66 14.25 19.40
N VAL A 28 1.77 14.87 19.83
CA VAL A 28 3.02 14.92 19.06
C VAL A 28 3.59 13.52 18.86
N LEU A 29 3.61 12.68 19.90
CA LEU A 29 4.07 11.29 19.79
C LEU A 29 3.19 10.47 18.84
N GLY A 30 1.86 10.62 18.95
CA GLY A 30 0.93 9.96 18.04
C GLY A 30 1.13 10.38 16.59
N ALA A 31 1.31 11.67 16.33
CA ALA A 31 1.61 12.19 15.00
C ALA A 31 2.95 11.66 14.46
N ALA A 32 4.00 11.64 15.29
CA ALA A 32 5.30 11.10 14.89
C ALA A 32 5.23 9.61 14.54
N LEU A 33 4.53 8.80 15.35
CA LEU A 33 4.33 7.37 15.08
C LEU A 33 3.50 7.15 13.82
N ALA A 34 2.48 7.97 13.57
CA ALA A 34 1.68 7.91 12.36
C ALA A 34 2.52 8.24 11.11
N VAL A 35 3.35 9.29 11.17
CA VAL A 35 4.27 9.65 10.08
C VAL A 35 5.25 8.53 9.81
N LEU A 36 5.92 8.01 10.84
CA LEU A 36 6.88 6.90 10.71
C LEU A 36 6.22 5.65 10.13
N GLY A 37 5.03 5.29 10.63
CA GLY A 37 4.27 4.14 10.14
C GLY A 37 3.87 4.28 8.68
N ASN A 38 3.41 5.47 8.27
CA ASN A 38 3.04 5.74 6.88
C ASN A 38 4.27 5.68 5.95
N THR A 39 5.39 6.31 6.35
CA THR A 39 6.64 6.26 5.58
C THR A 39 7.13 4.83 5.40
N MET A 40 7.09 4.00 6.45
CA MET A 40 7.55 2.62 6.36
C MET A 40 6.63 1.75 5.49
N HIS A 41 5.31 1.93 5.59
CA HIS A 41 4.36 1.29 4.68
C HIS A 41 4.63 1.65 3.21
N THR A 42 4.87 2.94 2.91
CA THR A 42 5.22 3.39 1.56
C THR A 42 6.48 2.72 1.03
N TRP A 43 7.55 2.63 1.85
CA TRP A 43 8.78 1.94 1.45
C TRP A 43 8.57 0.46 1.16
N LEU A 44 7.78 -0.23 2.00
CA LEU A 44 7.46 -1.63 1.79
C LEU A 44 6.71 -1.84 0.47
N VAL A 45 5.72 -1.01 0.16
CA VAL A 45 4.90 -1.13 -1.05
C VAL A 45 5.68 -0.74 -2.32
N ILE A 46 6.51 0.30 -2.26
CA ILE A 46 7.21 0.81 -3.45
C ILE A 46 8.49 0.01 -3.73
N VAL A 47 9.18 -0.47 -2.70
CA VAL A 47 10.49 -1.12 -2.88
C VAL A 47 10.42 -2.60 -2.56
N CYS A 48 10.06 -2.98 -1.34
CA CYS A 48 10.19 -4.38 -0.91
C CYS A 48 9.20 -5.33 -1.62
N SER A 49 7.94 -4.91 -1.79
CA SER A 49 6.89 -5.73 -2.41
C SER A 49 7.23 -6.09 -3.86
N PRO A 50 7.66 -5.15 -4.73
CA PRO A 50 8.13 -5.47 -6.08
C PRO A 50 9.20 -6.55 -6.13
N TRP A 51 10.18 -6.55 -5.22
CA TRP A 51 11.21 -7.60 -5.21
C TRP A 51 10.61 -8.98 -4.92
N LEU A 52 9.76 -9.09 -3.91
CA LEU A 52 9.11 -10.36 -3.55
C LEU A 52 8.19 -10.85 -4.67
N GLU A 53 7.40 -9.95 -5.23
CA GLU A 53 6.49 -10.26 -6.33
C GLU A 53 7.26 -10.71 -7.58
N GLU A 54 8.32 -10.01 -7.97
CA GLU A 54 9.10 -10.40 -9.15
C GLU A 54 9.85 -11.73 -8.93
N ILE A 55 10.26 -12.08 -7.69
CA ILE A 55 10.78 -13.42 -7.38
C ILE A 55 9.70 -14.49 -7.66
N VAL A 56 8.49 -14.30 -7.15
CA VAL A 56 7.40 -15.28 -7.31
C VAL A 56 6.99 -15.40 -8.77
N PHE A 57 6.76 -14.28 -9.44
CA PHE A 57 6.16 -14.28 -10.78
C PHE A 57 7.19 -14.45 -11.90
N ARG A 58 8.43 -13.94 -11.78
CA ARG A 58 9.44 -14.08 -12.85
C ARG A 58 10.31 -15.30 -12.66
N LEU A 59 11.04 -15.37 -11.54
CA LEU A 59 11.91 -16.53 -11.26
C LEU A 59 11.09 -17.80 -11.02
N GLY A 60 9.92 -17.68 -10.38
CA GLY A 60 9.02 -18.81 -10.16
C GLY A 60 8.21 -19.12 -11.41
N LEU A 61 7.11 -18.39 -11.60
CA LEU A 61 6.10 -18.75 -12.58
C LEU A 61 6.56 -18.61 -14.04
N GLN A 62 7.09 -17.46 -14.43
CA GLN A 62 7.43 -17.20 -15.83
C GLN A 62 8.57 -18.11 -16.32
N ASP A 63 9.61 -18.30 -15.52
CA ASP A 63 10.73 -19.19 -15.85
C ASP A 63 10.26 -20.66 -15.92
N ALA A 64 9.42 -21.11 -14.97
CA ALA A 64 8.81 -22.44 -15.04
C ALA A 64 7.99 -22.63 -16.34
N LEU A 65 7.15 -21.65 -16.70
CA LEU A 65 6.37 -21.70 -17.95
C LEU A 65 7.27 -21.69 -19.19
N GLN A 66 8.36 -20.92 -19.20
CA GLN A 66 9.32 -20.90 -20.31
C GLN A 66 10.01 -22.26 -20.51
N ARG A 67 10.33 -22.96 -19.42
CA ARG A 67 10.95 -24.29 -19.45
C ARG A 67 9.95 -25.40 -19.82
N CYS A 68 8.73 -25.32 -19.31
CA CYS A 68 7.70 -26.35 -19.52
C CYS A 68 6.99 -26.22 -20.89
N LEU A 69 6.91 -25.01 -21.45
CA LEU A 69 6.17 -24.73 -22.69
C LEU A 69 7.05 -24.13 -23.80
N PRO A 70 8.21 -24.74 -24.14
CA PRO A 70 9.16 -24.14 -25.07
C PRO A 70 8.60 -23.97 -26.49
N ARG A 71 7.58 -24.75 -26.86
CA ARG A 71 6.93 -24.72 -28.18
C ARG A 71 5.91 -23.59 -28.35
N LEU A 72 5.48 -22.93 -27.27
CA LEU A 72 4.45 -21.88 -27.33
C LEU A 72 5.04 -20.48 -27.61
N GLY A 73 6.35 -20.39 -27.80
CA GLY A 73 7.04 -19.13 -28.05
C GLY A 73 7.18 -18.26 -26.80
N GLY A 74 8.14 -17.34 -26.81
CA GLY A 74 8.51 -16.57 -25.62
C GLY A 74 7.43 -15.58 -25.13
N ALA A 75 6.40 -15.29 -25.91
CA ALA A 75 5.31 -14.38 -25.54
C ALA A 75 4.29 -15.02 -24.59
N VAL A 76 3.99 -16.31 -24.77
CA VAL A 76 2.95 -16.98 -23.99
C VAL A 76 3.25 -17.02 -22.49
N PRO A 77 4.47 -17.40 -22.04
CA PRO A 77 4.82 -17.33 -20.61
C PRO A 77 4.68 -15.93 -20.00
N VAL A 78 4.98 -14.88 -20.77
CA VAL A 78 4.82 -13.49 -20.31
C VAL A 78 3.35 -13.16 -20.08
N ILE A 79 2.48 -13.49 -21.05
CA ILE A 79 1.05 -13.21 -20.99
C ILE A 79 0.41 -13.99 -19.84
N LEU A 80 0.67 -15.30 -19.73
CA LEU A 80 0.11 -16.13 -18.66
C LEU A 80 0.56 -15.64 -17.27
N THR A 81 1.83 -15.24 -17.14
CA THR A 81 2.32 -14.67 -15.87
C THR A 81 1.64 -13.33 -15.55
N ALA A 82 1.42 -12.47 -16.54
CA ALA A 82 0.72 -11.20 -16.34
C ALA A 82 -0.75 -11.40 -15.92
N ILE A 83 -1.44 -12.38 -16.52
CA ILE A 83 -2.81 -12.76 -16.13
C ILE A 83 -2.80 -13.29 -14.68
N ALA A 84 -1.88 -14.18 -14.34
CA ALA A 84 -1.76 -14.72 -12.98
C ALA A 84 -1.45 -13.63 -11.94
N PHE A 85 -0.62 -12.65 -12.30
CA PHE A 85 -0.31 -11.48 -11.48
C PHE A 85 -1.55 -10.63 -11.19
N GLY A 86 -2.32 -10.30 -12.24
CA GLY A 86 -3.59 -9.59 -12.10
C GLY A 86 -4.63 -10.37 -11.30
N ALA A 87 -4.70 -11.69 -11.48
CA ALA A 87 -5.59 -12.56 -10.72
C ALA A 87 -5.22 -12.57 -9.22
N ALA A 88 -3.93 -12.68 -8.88
CA ALA A 88 -3.48 -12.62 -7.49
C ALA A 88 -3.88 -11.29 -6.82
N HIS A 89 -3.74 -10.17 -7.54
CA HIS A 89 -4.21 -8.87 -7.07
C HIS A 89 -5.73 -8.83 -6.88
N ALA A 90 -6.50 -9.41 -7.81
CA ALA A 90 -7.96 -9.45 -7.72
C ALA A 90 -8.47 -10.32 -6.56
N VAL A 91 -7.72 -11.35 -6.17
CA VAL A 91 -8.05 -12.17 -4.98
C VAL A 91 -7.77 -11.40 -3.69
N LEU A 92 -6.64 -10.71 -3.61
CA LEU A 92 -6.23 -9.99 -2.39
C LEU A 92 -6.97 -8.66 -2.21
N ASN A 93 -7.28 -7.97 -3.32
CA ASN A 93 -8.01 -6.71 -3.35
C ASN A 93 -9.08 -6.75 -4.43
N PRO A 94 -10.27 -7.30 -4.13
CA PRO A 94 -11.34 -7.49 -5.11
C PRO A 94 -11.77 -6.18 -5.77
N GLY A 95 -11.69 -6.14 -7.11
CA GLY A 95 -12.16 -5.02 -7.91
C GLY A 95 -11.65 -5.06 -9.35
N PRO A 96 -12.34 -4.40 -10.30
CA PRO A 96 -11.90 -4.37 -11.69
C PRO A 96 -10.52 -3.74 -11.86
N TRP A 97 -10.17 -2.78 -10.98
CA TRP A 97 -8.86 -2.12 -10.95
C TRP A 97 -7.69 -3.06 -10.66
N ALA A 98 -7.93 -4.16 -9.94
CA ALA A 98 -6.89 -5.14 -9.64
C ALA A 98 -6.38 -5.83 -10.91
N TRP A 99 -7.24 -6.05 -11.90
CA TRP A 99 -6.84 -6.61 -13.19
C TRP A 99 -5.99 -5.64 -14.02
N ALA A 100 -6.10 -4.33 -13.79
CA ALA A 100 -5.26 -3.34 -14.48
C ALA A 100 -3.77 -3.54 -14.17
N THR A 101 -3.43 -4.20 -13.06
CA THR A 101 -2.03 -4.57 -12.72
C THR A 101 -1.41 -5.58 -13.68
N ALA A 102 -2.22 -6.30 -14.48
CA ALA A 102 -1.70 -7.16 -15.55
C ALA A 102 -1.04 -6.34 -16.67
N LEU A 103 -1.46 -5.10 -16.91
CA LEU A 103 -0.91 -4.24 -17.95
C LEU A 103 0.57 -3.90 -17.73
N PRO A 104 1.01 -3.38 -16.56
CA PRO A 104 2.43 -3.17 -16.28
C PRO A 104 3.21 -4.49 -16.17
N ALA A 105 2.57 -5.61 -15.80
CA ALA A 105 3.24 -6.91 -15.75
C ALA A 105 3.71 -7.42 -17.12
N LEU A 106 3.07 -7.02 -18.22
CA LEU A 106 3.47 -7.38 -19.59
C LEU A 106 4.86 -6.85 -20.00
N PRO A 107 5.13 -5.52 -19.95
CA PRO A 107 6.46 -5.00 -20.27
C PRO A 107 7.52 -5.49 -19.27
N ILE A 108 7.19 -5.65 -17.99
CA ILE A 108 8.12 -6.23 -17.00
C ILE A 108 8.51 -7.66 -17.38
N GLY A 109 7.53 -8.51 -17.73
CA GLY A 109 7.80 -9.87 -18.17
C GLY A 109 8.58 -9.93 -19.49
N ALA A 110 8.37 -8.97 -20.40
CA ALA A 110 9.15 -8.84 -21.62
C ALA A 110 10.61 -8.44 -21.35
N VAL A 111 10.85 -7.54 -20.38
CA VAL A 111 12.19 -7.18 -19.90
C VAL A 111 12.88 -8.40 -19.27
N TYR A 112 12.17 -9.13 -18.40
CA TYR A 112 12.71 -10.35 -17.78
C TYR A 112 13.12 -11.37 -18.84
N ARG A 113 12.27 -11.61 -19.85
CA ARG A 113 12.58 -12.53 -20.94
C ARG A 113 13.82 -12.12 -21.73
N ARG A 114 14.03 -10.82 -21.94
CA ARG A 114 15.17 -10.31 -22.72
C ARG A 114 16.47 -10.31 -21.92
N LEU A 115 16.41 -9.99 -20.64
CA LEU A 115 17.59 -9.75 -19.81
C LEU A 115 17.93 -10.91 -18.87
N GLY A 116 16.95 -11.75 -18.51
CA GLY A 116 17.11 -12.84 -17.55
C GLY A 116 17.46 -12.37 -16.12
N ARG A 117 17.18 -11.11 -15.79
CA ARG A 117 17.61 -10.47 -14.54
C ARG A 117 16.41 -9.89 -13.80
N LEU A 118 16.36 -10.11 -12.48
CA LEU A 118 15.30 -9.56 -11.63
C LEU A 118 15.42 -8.07 -11.36
N ALA A 119 16.63 -7.56 -11.14
CA ALA A 119 16.85 -6.16 -10.78
C ALA A 119 16.15 -5.15 -11.71
N PRO A 120 16.26 -5.23 -13.06
CA PRO A 120 15.55 -4.30 -13.94
C PRO A 120 14.03 -4.47 -13.87
N CYS A 121 13.52 -5.67 -13.58
CA CYS A 121 12.10 -5.92 -13.40
C CYS A 121 11.58 -5.29 -12.10
N ALA A 122 12.27 -5.49 -10.99
CA ALA A 122 11.91 -4.92 -9.69
C ALA A 122 11.95 -3.39 -9.73
N LEU A 123 12.96 -2.79 -10.39
CA LEU A 123 13.05 -1.33 -10.57
C LEU A 123 11.91 -0.78 -11.43
N LEU A 124 11.58 -1.46 -12.55
CA LEU A 124 10.47 -1.05 -13.41
C LEU A 124 9.12 -1.19 -12.69
N HIS A 125 8.94 -2.25 -11.92
CA HIS A 125 7.76 -2.46 -11.10
C HIS A 125 7.66 -1.37 -10.01
N ALA A 126 8.72 -1.11 -9.27
CA ALA A 126 8.76 -0.01 -8.29
C ALA A 126 8.40 1.35 -8.92
N ALA A 127 8.85 1.62 -10.15
CA ALA A 127 8.47 2.82 -10.88
C ALA A 127 6.97 2.86 -11.21
N PHE A 128 6.35 1.75 -11.62
CA PHE A 128 4.90 1.67 -11.78
C PHE A 128 4.14 1.88 -10.46
N ASN A 129 4.61 1.27 -9.37
CA ASN A 129 4.02 1.48 -8.04
C ASN A 129 4.11 2.95 -7.63
N LEU A 130 5.24 3.61 -7.89
CA LEU A 130 5.41 5.04 -7.63
C LEU A 130 4.44 5.88 -8.48
N ILE A 131 4.29 5.59 -9.77
CA ILE A 131 3.35 6.29 -10.65
C ILE A 131 1.92 6.10 -10.15
N TRP A 132 1.53 4.88 -9.77
CA TRP A 132 0.18 4.60 -9.27
C TRP A 132 -0.07 5.27 -7.92
N PHE A 133 0.91 5.25 -7.03
CA PHE A 133 0.84 5.89 -5.72
C PHE A 133 0.73 7.42 -5.85
N ALA A 134 1.51 8.03 -6.75
CA ALA A 134 1.49 9.47 -7.00
C ALA A 134 0.25 9.91 -7.80
N GLY A 135 -0.17 9.10 -8.78
CA GLY A 135 -1.30 9.32 -9.68
C GLY A 135 -2.66 8.86 -9.15
N GLY A 136 -2.71 8.30 -7.93
CA GLY A 136 -3.93 7.98 -7.19
C GLY A 136 -4.75 9.24 -6.82
N PRO A 137 -5.54 9.26 -5.74
CA PRO A 137 -6.68 10.18 -5.49
C PRO A 137 -6.46 11.69 -5.73
N ASN A 138 -5.23 12.17 -5.85
CA ASN A 138 -4.88 13.50 -6.34
C ASN A 138 -5.41 13.82 -7.75
N LEU A 139 -5.47 12.87 -8.68
CA LEU A 139 -6.01 13.11 -10.03
C LEU A 139 -7.55 13.16 -10.03
N ALA A 140 -8.22 12.39 -9.17
CA ALA A 140 -9.66 12.44 -9.00
C ALA A 140 -10.09 13.76 -8.32
N PHE A 141 -9.33 14.21 -7.31
CA PHE A 141 -9.55 15.50 -6.65
C PHE A 141 -9.26 16.69 -7.58
N ALA A 142 -8.17 16.65 -8.35
CA ALA A 142 -7.85 17.69 -9.33
C ALA A 142 -8.90 17.80 -10.44
N LYS A 143 -9.46 16.67 -10.90
CA LYS A 143 -10.58 16.66 -11.85
C LYS A 143 -11.87 17.21 -11.26
N LEU A 144 -12.22 16.85 -10.01
CA LEU A 144 -13.40 17.39 -9.32
C LEU A 144 -13.32 18.91 -9.08
N VAL A 145 -12.13 19.43 -8.78
CA VAL A 145 -11.88 20.88 -8.63
C VAL A 145 -11.91 21.59 -9.98
N ALA A 146 -11.44 20.96 -11.06
CA ALA A 146 -11.43 21.55 -12.40
C ALA A 146 -12.81 21.53 -13.10
N GLU A 147 -13.70 20.60 -12.74
CA GLU A 147 -15.02 20.42 -13.35
C GLU A 147 -16.16 21.11 -12.58
N SER A 148 -15.87 21.83 -11.49
CA SER A 148 -16.88 22.62 -10.77
C SER A 148 -17.15 23.93 -11.53
N PRO A 149 -18.34 24.13 -12.13
CA PRO A 149 -18.66 25.39 -12.79
C PRO A 149 -18.80 26.51 -11.74
N SER A 150 -18.12 27.62 -11.99
CA SER A 150 -18.20 28.88 -11.24
C SER A 150 -19.59 29.51 -11.29
#